data_AF-A0A174YCK9-F1
#
_entry.id   AF-A0A174YCK9-F1
#
_cell.length_a   1.000
_cell.length_b   1.000
_cell.length_c   1.000
_cell.angle_alpha   90.00
_cell.angle_beta   90.00
_cell.angle_gamma   90.00
#
_symmetry.space_group_name_H-M   'P 1'
#
loop_
_entity.id
_entity.type
_entity.pdbx_description
1 polymer ?
#
loop_
_entity_poly.entity_id
_entity_poly.type
_entity_poly.pdbx_seq_one_letter_code
_entity_poly.pdbx_strand_id
1 'polypeptide(L)'
;MPKGVKMEKYRPKIHFSAEDYIINDPNGLVYYKGEYHLFHQYNINEQIYWGHAVSKDLVRWKRLPKAIAPDKIGQIWSGSAVVDEENQRMVAFFTYSEHETKRQSQGVAFSYDKGRTWEKYSGNPILTDSREDFRDPKVFRYEEKWVMILSGGDCVLLYESKDLIHWNQISSFKGNQESHTGV
;
A
#
# COMPACT_ATOMS: atom_id res chain seq x y z
N MET A 1 10.77 24.35 -5.85
CA MET A 1 11.40 24.38 -4.51
C MET A 1 10.64 25.40 -3.68
N PRO A 2 10.15 25.07 -2.48
CA PRO A 2 9.63 26.07 -1.55
C PRO A 2 10.73 27.11 -1.27
N LYS A 3 10.37 28.39 -1.15
CA LYS A 3 11.31 29.45 -0.78
C LYS A 3 11.79 29.20 0.66
N GLY A 4 13.10 29.15 0.88
CA GLY A 4 13.70 29.16 2.24
C GLY A 4 14.34 27.85 2.73
N VAL A 5 14.25 26.75 1.98
CA VAL A 5 14.93 25.49 2.36
C VAL A 5 16.42 25.60 2.03
N LYS A 6 17.28 25.67 3.06
CA LYS A 6 18.74 25.52 2.88
C LYS A 6 19.01 24.17 2.21
N MET A 7 19.82 24.16 1.15
CA MET A 7 20.20 22.90 0.53
C MET A 7 21.01 22.06 1.53
N GLU A 8 20.41 20.97 1.99
CA GLU A 8 21.09 19.98 2.82
C GLU A 8 22.07 19.17 1.99
N LYS A 9 23.31 19.00 2.49
CA LYS A 9 24.43 18.37 1.77
C LYS A 9 24.11 16.97 1.24
N TYR A 10 23.30 16.20 1.98
CA TYR A 10 23.04 14.79 1.69
C TYR A 10 21.65 14.54 1.09
N ARG A 11 20.83 15.58 0.88
CA ARG A 11 19.49 15.39 0.34
C ARG A 11 19.55 15.10 -1.17
N PRO A 12 19.00 13.97 -1.64
CA PRO A 12 19.00 13.64 -3.07
C PRO A 12 18.29 14.74 -3.89
N LYS A 13 18.90 15.11 -5.02
CA LYS A 13 18.35 16.16 -5.91
C LYS A 13 17.49 15.61 -7.05
N ILE A 14 17.66 14.33 -7.38
CA ILE A 14 17.02 13.66 -8.52
C ILE A 14 16.04 12.58 -8.05
N HIS A 15 16.42 11.80 -7.04
CA HIS A 15 15.56 10.76 -6.48
C HIS A 15 14.46 11.36 -5.61
N PHE A 16 13.29 10.71 -5.61
CA PHE A 16 12.23 11.06 -4.68
C PHE A 16 12.73 10.94 -3.23
N SER A 17 12.37 11.91 -2.40
CA SER A 17 12.67 11.93 -0.97
C SER A 17 11.49 12.54 -0.22
N ALA A 18 11.32 12.16 1.05
CA ALA A 18 10.31 12.73 1.94
C ALA A 18 10.43 14.26 1.97
N GLU A 19 9.33 15.01 1.98
CA GLU A 19 9.40 16.47 2.20
C GLU A 19 9.96 16.77 3.59
N ASP A 20 9.25 16.26 4.59
CA ASP A 20 9.55 16.20 6.02
C ASP A 20 9.44 14.75 6.51
N TYR A 21 9.85 14.44 7.75
CA TYR A 21 9.73 13.11 8.39
C TYR A 21 10.44 11.94 7.66
N ILE A 22 10.12 10.69 8.05
CA ILE A 22 10.73 9.46 7.56
C ILE A 22 9.81 8.78 6.55
N ILE A 23 10.38 8.31 5.44
CA ILE A 23 9.70 7.44 4.47
C ILE A 23 10.37 6.07 4.45
N ASN A 24 9.58 5.02 4.25
CA ASN A 24 10.07 3.64 4.07
C ASN A 24 9.64 3.14 2.68
N ASP A 25 9.12 1.92 2.61
CA ASP A 25 8.80 1.21 1.38
C ASP A 25 7.88 1.99 0.44
N PRO A 26 8.08 1.85 -0.89
CA PRO A 26 7.09 2.27 -1.87
C PRO A 26 5.83 1.40 -1.75
N ASN A 27 4.67 2.03 -1.90
CA ASN A 27 3.36 1.37 -1.86
C ASN A 27 2.53 1.82 -3.06
N GLY A 28 1.49 1.04 -3.38
CA GLY A 28 0.44 1.50 -4.29
C GLY A 28 0.88 1.96 -5.70
N LEU A 29 2.04 1.53 -6.19
CA LEU A 29 2.59 2.01 -7.47
C LEU A 29 1.64 1.67 -8.62
N VAL A 30 1.07 2.69 -9.26
CA VAL A 30 0.05 2.50 -10.30
C VAL A 30 0.05 3.66 -11.29
N TYR A 31 -0.20 3.36 -12.56
CA TYR A 31 -0.43 4.37 -13.59
C TYR A 31 -1.93 4.51 -13.84
N TYR A 32 -2.46 5.72 -13.77
CA TYR A 32 -3.88 5.97 -14.03
C TYR A 32 -4.10 7.35 -14.65
N LYS A 33 -4.91 7.39 -15.71
CA LYS A 33 -5.36 8.63 -16.39
C LYS A 33 -4.25 9.66 -16.64
N GLY A 34 -3.10 9.18 -17.14
CA GLY A 34 -1.98 10.04 -17.57
C GLY A 34 -0.91 10.31 -16.51
N GLU A 35 -1.03 9.74 -15.31
CA GLU A 35 -0.12 9.98 -14.19
C GLU A 35 0.39 8.67 -13.59
N TYR A 36 1.67 8.62 -13.26
CA TYR A 36 2.26 7.64 -12.36
C TYR A 36 2.03 8.09 -10.93
N HIS A 37 1.50 7.20 -10.10
CA HIS A 37 1.28 7.41 -8.68
C HIS A 37 2.36 6.66 -7.89
N LEU A 38 3.03 7.40 -7.00
CA LEU A 38 3.92 6.88 -5.98
C LEU A 38 3.25 7.09 -4.63
N PHE A 39 2.84 6.00 -4.00
CA PHE A 39 2.56 6.01 -2.56
C PHE A 39 3.75 5.41 -1.83
N HIS A 40 3.84 5.66 -0.54
CA HIS A 40 4.92 5.14 0.28
C HIS A 40 4.51 5.21 1.74
N GLN A 41 5.09 4.35 2.57
CA GLN A 41 4.96 4.54 4.01
C GLN A 41 5.51 5.90 4.41
N TYR A 42 4.75 6.61 5.23
CA TYR A 42 5.11 7.92 5.73
C TYR A 42 4.93 7.97 7.24
N ASN A 43 6.04 7.88 7.96
CA ASN A 43 6.06 7.79 9.40
C ASN A 43 6.07 9.20 10.01
N ILE A 44 4.95 9.58 10.61
CA ILE A 44 4.78 10.85 11.33
C ILE A 44 4.63 10.51 12.81
N ASN A 45 5.67 10.78 13.61
CA ASN A 45 5.67 10.52 15.05
C ASN A 45 5.23 9.09 15.41
N GLU A 46 5.87 8.09 14.80
CA GLU A 46 5.63 6.65 15.04
C GLU A 46 4.26 6.15 14.57
N GLN A 47 3.57 6.92 13.72
CA GLN A 47 2.32 6.55 13.07
C GLN A 47 2.54 6.50 11.55
N ILE A 48 2.28 5.35 10.94
CA ILE A 48 2.49 5.15 9.50
C ILE A 48 1.22 5.48 8.72
N TYR A 49 1.35 6.46 7.82
CA TYR A 49 0.39 6.85 6.79
C TYR A 49 0.87 6.33 5.43
N TRP A 50 0.01 6.40 4.41
CA TRP A 50 0.48 6.46 3.02
C TRP A 50 0.70 7.91 2.60
N GLY A 51 1.94 8.27 2.28
CA GLY A 51 2.27 9.49 1.54
C GLY A 51 1.93 9.34 0.06
N HIS A 52 1.90 10.45 -0.68
CA HIS A 52 1.50 10.44 -2.09
C HIS A 52 2.23 11.49 -2.92
N ALA A 53 2.71 11.06 -4.08
CA ALA A 53 3.16 11.91 -5.16
C ALA A 53 2.72 11.38 -6.52
N VAL A 54 2.63 12.28 -7.50
CA VAL A 54 2.36 11.93 -8.90
C VAL A 54 3.43 12.47 -9.82
N SER A 55 3.66 11.77 -10.94
CA SER A 55 4.57 12.18 -11.99
C SER A 55 4.01 11.83 -13.36
N LYS A 56 4.45 12.55 -14.40
CA LYS A 56 4.19 12.20 -15.80
C LYS A 56 5.37 11.50 -16.47
N ASP A 57 6.55 11.53 -15.84
CA ASP A 57 7.83 11.12 -16.43
C ASP A 57 8.70 10.26 -15.49
N LEU A 58 8.19 9.86 -14.33
CA LEU A 58 8.87 9.11 -13.26
C LEU A 58 10.10 9.81 -12.65
N VAL A 59 10.41 11.04 -13.06
CA VAL A 59 11.57 11.81 -12.59
C VAL A 59 11.11 13.03 -11.80
N ARG A 60 10.14 13.78 -12.32
CA ARG A 60 9.61 15.00 -11.72
C ARG A 60 8.33 14.68 -10.97
N TRP A 61 8.43 14.73 -9.64
CA TRP A 61 7.34 14.36 -8.75
C TRP A 61 6.65 15.60 -8.16
N LYS A 62 5.32 15.65 -8.27
CA LYS A 62 4.46 16.59 -7.54
C LYS A 62 3.92 15.87 -6.32
N ARG A 63 4.28 16.34 -5.12
CA ARG A 63 3.70 15.85 -3.86
C ARG A 63 2.23 16.25 -3.76
N LEU A 64 1.44 15.36 -3.22
CA LEU A 64 0.02 15.53 -2.93
C LEU A 64 -0.21 15.36 -1.42
N PRO A 65 -1.40 15.72 -0.91
CA PRO A 65 -1.76 15.39 0.47
C PRO A 65 -1.59 13.89 0.76
N LYS A 66 -1.39 13.57 2.04
CA LYS A 66 -1.34 12.18 2.53
C LYS A 66 -2.59 11.43 2.06
N ALA A 67 -2.40 10.22 1.52
CA ALA A 67 -3.46 9.47 0.86
C ALA A 67 -4.33 8.71 1.86
N ILE A 68 -3.72 7.89 2.73
CA ILE A 68 -4.44 7.02 3.66
C ILE A 68 -3.84 7.22 5.06
N ALA A 69 -4.66 7.68 6.00
CA ALA A 69 -4.27 7.92 7.39
C ALA A 69 -4.58 6.70 8.28
N PRO A 70 -3.86 6.47 9.39
CA PRO A 70 -4.30 5.57 10.46
C PRO A 70 -5.72 5.87 10.94
N ASP A 71 -6.39 4.87 11.49
CA ASP A 71 -7.69 5.02 12.13
C ASP A 71 -7.77 4.18 13.42
N LYS A 72 -8.97 4.01 13.97
CA LYS A 72 -9.20 3.23 15.19
C LYS A 72 -8.71 1.78 15.11
N ILE A 73 -8.66 1.18 13.91
CA ILE A 73 -8.20 -0.20 13.71
C ILE A 73 -6.68 -0.24 13.88
N GLY A 74 -5.96 0.62 13.17
CA GLY A 74 -4.50 0.54 13.15
C GLY A 74 -3.79 1.53 12.26
N GLN A 75 -2.47 1.40 12.25
CA GLN A 75 -1.58 2.09 11.31
C GLN A 75 -1.68 1.46 9.92
N ILE A 76 -1.25 2.20 8.89
CA ILE A 76 -1.40 1.80 7.48
C ILE A 76 -0.04 1.37 6.93
N TRP A 77 0.25 0.08 7.03
CA TRP A 77 1.47 -0.53 6.52
C TRP A 77 1.41 -0.74 5.00
N SER A 78 2.43 -1.42 4.48
CA SER A 78 2.67 -1.60 3.06
C SER A 78 1.54 -2.35 2.34
N GLY A 79 1.50 -2.18 1.03
CA GLY A 79 0.49 -2.77 0.17
C GLY A 79 0.53 -2.24 -1.26
N SER A 80 -0.52 -2.53 -2.03
CA SER A 80 -0.57 -2.26 -3.46
C SER A 80 -1.85 -1.52 -3.87
N ALA A 81 -1.87 -1.02 -5.10
CA ALA A 81 -3.04 -0.38 -5.67
C ALA A 81 -3.25 -0.88 -7.11
N VAL A 82 -4.51 -0.92 -7.51
CA VAL A 82 -4.95 -1.31 -8.86
C VAL A 82 -5.97 -0.33 -9.39
N VAL A 83 -6.15 -0.33 -10.71
CA VAL A 83 -7.26 0.35 -11.37
C VAL A 83 -8.37 -0.66 -11.60
N ASP A 84 -9.53 -0.41 -11.00
CA ASP A 84 -10.78 -1.12 -11.26
C ASP A 84 -11.49 -0.39 -12.40
N GLU A 85 -11.21 -0.82 -13.63
CA GLU A 85 -11.71 -0.20 -14.86
C GLU A 85 -13.23 -0.31 -14.98
N GLU A 86 -13.83 -1.39 -14.49
CA GLU A 86 -15.28 -1.61 -14.52
C GLU A 86 -16.02 -0.54 -13.71
N ASN A 87 -15.49 -0.22 -12.52
CA ASN A 87 -16.07 0.77 -11.62
C ASN A 87 -15.39 2.16 -11.74
N GLN A 88 -14.49 2.33 -12.70
CA GLN A 88 -13.77 3.59 -12.98
C GLN A 88 -13.07 4.22 -11.77
N ARG A 89 -12.51 3.38 -10.89
CA ARG A 89 -11.91 3.79 -9.61
C ARG A 89 -10.53 3.18 -9.41
N MET A 90 -9.77 3.77 -8.50
CA MET A 90 -8.56 3.14 -7.96
C MET A 90 -8.91 2.42 -6.67
N VAL A 91 -8.22 1.30 -6.42
CA VAL A 91 -8.42 0.49 -5.22
C VAL A 91 -7.06 0.27 -4.58
N ALA A 92 -6.91 0.63 -3.31
CA ALA A 92 -5.72 0.45 -2.52
C ALA A 92 -5.95 -0.64 -1.48
N PHE A 93 -5.05 -1.61 -1.44
CA PHE A 93 -4.97 -2.65 -0.45
C PHE A 93 -3.78 -2.37 0.45
N PHE A 94 -3.97 -2.46 1.76
CA PHE A 94 -2.94 -2.15 2.74
C PHE A 94 -3.07 -3.07 3.94
N THR A 95 -1.96 -3.28 4.64
CA THR A 95 -2.00 -3.98 5.92
C THR A 95 -2.31 -2.98 7.05
N TYR A 96 -3.30 -3.30 7.87
CA TYR A 96 -3.46 -2.72 9.19
C TYR A 96 -2.45 -3.36 10.15
N SER A 97 -1.67 -2.54 10.84
CA SER A 97 -1.02 -2.94 12.09
C SER A 97 -1.93 -2.52 13.25
N GLU A 98 -2.67 -3.48 13.79
CA GLU A 98 -3.78 -3.21 14.71
C GLU A 98 -3.30 -2.60 16.02
N HIS A 99 -3.95 -1.53 16.47
CA HIS A 99 -3.56 -0.81 17.69
C HIS A 99 -3.73 -1.65 18.95
N GLU A 100 -4.85 -2.37 19.06
CA GLU A 100 -5.23 -3.12 20.25
C GLU A 100 -4.60 -4.52 20.28
N THR A 101 -4.82 -5.30 19.22
CA THR A 101 -4.42 -6.72 19.19
C THR A 101 -2.97 -6.93 18.75
N LYS A 102 -2.34 -5.90 18.15
CA LYS A 102 -1.04 -5.98 17.48
C LYS A 102 -0.98 -6.96 16.30
N ARG A 103 -2.12 -7.51 15.87
CA ARG A 103 -2.21 -8.37 14.68
C ARG A 103 -2.09 -7.57 13.40
N GLN A 104 -1.79 -8.29 12.32
CA GLN A 104 -1.80 -7.76 10.96
C GLN A 104 -3.09 -8.24 10.27
N SER A 105 -3.83 -7.31 9.67
CA SER A 105 -5.05 -7.61 8.90
C SER A 105 -5.09 -6.77 7.63
N GLN A 106 -5.87 -7.17 6.61
CA GLN A 106 -5.87 -6.46 5.32
C GLN A 106 -7.07 -5.54 5.21
N GLY A 107 -6.81 -4.29 4.86
CA GLY A 107 -7.80 -3.26 4.58
C GLY A 107 -7.84 -2.89 3.10
N VAL A 108 -8.95 -2.28 2.70
CA VAL A 108 -9.13 -1.69 1.37
C VAL A 108 -9.68 -0.28 1.45
N ALA A 109 -9.25 0.56 0.51
CA ALA A 109 -9.78 1.91 0.29
C ALA A 109 -9.99 2.17 -1.21
N PHE A 110 -10.94 3.05 -1.51
CA PHE A 110 -11.35 3.39 -2.87
C PHE A 110 -11.09 4.86 -3.17
N SER A 111 -10.69 5.15 -4.40
CA SER A 111 -10.59 6.52 -4.89
C SER A 111 -11.29 6.67 -6.23
N TYR A 112 -12.24 7.61 -6.26
CA TYR A 112 -13.03 7.94 -7.45
C TYR A 112 -12.51 9.18 -8.19
N ASP A 113 -11.45 9.82 -7.68
CA ASP A 113 -10.95 11.11 -8.15
C ASP A 113 -9.49 11.05 -8.64
N LYS A 114 -9.05 9.88 -9.11
CA LYS A 114 -7.66 9.61 -9.53
C LYS A 114 -6.69 9.70 -8.36
N GLY A 115 -7.00 9.02 -7.27
CA GLY A 115 -6.11 8.85 -6.13
C GLY A 115 -5.89 10.12 -5.32
N ARG A 116 -6.73 11.16 -5.46
CA ARG A 116 -6.58 12.42 -4.73
C ARG A 116 -7.18 12.33 -3.34
N THR A 117 -8.30 11.62 -3.21
CA THR A 117 -8.93 11.27 -1.94
C THR A 117 -9.24 9.78 -1.89
N TRP A 118 -9.30 9.24 -0.68
CA TRP A 118 -9.49 7.81 -0.43
C TRP A 118 -10.55 7.58 0.63
N GLU A 119 -11.52 6.73 0.31
CA GLU A 119 -12.57 6.28 1.21
C GLU A 119 -12.27 4.85 1.65
N LYS A 120 -11.99 4.64 2.94
CA LYS A 120 -11.81 3.29 3.48
C LYS A 120 -13.14 2.54 3.49
N TYR A 121 -13.10 1.27 3.12
CA TYR A 121 -14.28 0.42 3.21
C TYR A 121 -14.75 0.28 4.66
N SER A 122 -16.04 0.55 4.91
CA SER A 122 -16.61 0.49 6.25
C SER A 122 -16.59 -0.91 6.86
N GLY A 123 -16.52 -1.95 6.02
CA GLY A 123 -16.40 -3.35 6.44
C GLY A 123 -14.96 -3.82 6.66
N ASN A 124 -13.97 -2.91 6.70
CA ASN A 124 -12.60 -3.28 7.02
C ASN A 124 -12.49 -3.87 8.45
N PRO A 125 -11.57 -4.83 8.68
CA PRO A 125 -10.67 -5.45 7.70
C PRO A 125 -11.38 -6.46 6.78
N ILE A 126 -10.96 -6.54 5.51
CA ILE A 126 -11.51 -7.47 4.51
C ILE A 126 -10.90 -8.87 4.57
N LEU A 127 -9.76 -9.03 5.24
CA LEU A 127 -9.10 -10.31 5.41
C LEU A 127 -8.32 -10.33 6.73
N THR A 128 -8.53 -11.38 7.53
CA THR A 128 -7.85 -11.59 8.82
C THR A 128 -7.32 -13.01 8.91
N ASP A 129 -6.24 -13.19 9.68
CA ASP A 129 -5.65 -14.50 9.97
C ASP A 129 -4.93 -14.43 11.33
N SER A 130 -4.66 -15.58 11.94
CA SER A 130 -3.90 -15.68 13.20
C SER A 130 -2.40 -15.79 12.98
N ARG A 131 -1.94 -16.00 11.74
CA ARG A 131 -0.52 -16.06 11.38
C ARG A 131 0.20 -14.75 11.69
N GLU A 132 1.44 -14.87 12.14
CA GLU A 132 2.38 -13.76 12.12
C GLU A 132 2.73 -13.40 10.66
N ASP A 133 3.33 -12.23 10.48
CA ASP A 133 3.75 -11.74 9.17
C ASP A 133 2.67 -11.75 8.06
N PHE A 134 1.40 -11.64 8.46
CA PHE A 134 0.24 -11.59 7.57
C PHE A 134 0.08 -10.20 6.94
N ARG A 135 0.87 -9.88 5.91
CA ARG A 135 0.99 -8.51 5.40
C ARG A 135 1.37 -8.39 3.92
N ASP A 136 1.41 -7.14 3.47
CA ASP A 136 1.92 -6.66 2.19
C ASP A 136 1.12 -7.16 0.97
N PRO A 137 -0.20 -6.90 0.91
CA PRO A 137 -1.07 -7.40 -0.13
C PRO A 137 -0.68 -6.86 -1.51
N LYS A 138 -0.26 -7.75 -2.41
CA LYS A 138 -0.05 -7.47 -3.83
C LYS A 138 -1.24 -7.96 -4.64
N VAL A 139 -2.03 -7.04 -5.17
CA VAL A 139 -3.20 -7.34 -5.99
C VAL A 139 -2.94 -7.07 -7.47
N PHE A 140 -3.45 -7.94 -8.34
CA PHE A 140 -3.45 -7.78 -9.79
C PHE A 140 -4.62 -8.52 -10.44
N ARG A 141 -4.97 -8.12 -11.66
CA ARG A 141 -5.96 -8.79 -12.50
C ARG A 141 -5.31 -10.00 -13.18
N TYR A 142 -5.97 -11.15 -13.13
CA TYR A 142 -5.56 -12.34 -13.88
C TYR A 142 -6.81 -12.96 -14.51
N GLU A 143 -6.88 -12.94 -15.84
CA GLU A 143 -8.07 -13.35 -16.60
C GLU A 143 -9.34 -12.67 -16.04
N GLU A 144 -10.38 -13.45 -15.75
CA GLU A 144 -11.66 -12.98 -15.23
C GLU A 144 -11.74 -12.87 -13.70
N LYS A 145 -10.62 -13.00 -12.99
CA LYS A 145 -10.54 -12.78 -11.53
C LYS A 145 -9.49 -11.76 -11.08
N TRP A 146 -9.56 -11.38 -9.82
CA TRP A 146 -8.51 -10.67 -9.10
C TRP A 146 -7.72 -11.66 -8.28
N VAL A 147 -6.41 -11.47 -8.22
CA VAL A 147 -5.51 -12.29 -7.42
C VAL A 147 -4.79 -11.40 -6.41
N MET A 148 -4.73 -11.84 -5.16
CA MET A 148 -3.92 -11.24 -4.10
C MET A 148 -2.83 -12.22 -3.72
N ILE A 149 -1.59 -11.73 -3.71
CA ILE A 149 -0.44 -12.40 -3.11
C ILE A 149 -0.16 -11.71 -1.77
N LEU A 150 0.03 -12.49 -0.72
CA LEU A 150 0.21 -12.00 0.64
C LEU A 150 1.30 -12.80 1.36
N SER A 151 2.14 -12.13 2.14
CA SER A 151 3.05 -12.81 3.07
C SER A 151 2.25 -13.35 4.26
N GLY A 152 2.63 -14.49 4.81
CA GLY A 152 2.02 -15.03 6.03
C GLY A 152 2.89 -16.10 6.66
N GLY A 153 3.53 -15.77 7.78
CA GLY A 153 4.58 -16.57 8.39
C GLY A 153 5.70 -16.86 7.39
N ASP A 154 6.04 -18.13 7.22
CA ASP A 154 7.05 -18.59 6.25
C ASP A 154 6.46 -18.95 4.88
N CYS A 155 5.24 -18.49 4.60
CA CYS A 155 4.50 -18.80 3.38
C CYS A 155 4.18 -17.54 2.57
N VAL A 156 4.06 -17.74 1.26
CA VAL A 156 3.36 -16.85 0.34
C VAL A 156 1.97 -17.43 0.12
N LEU A 157 0.95 -16.61 0.31
CA LEU A 157 -0.46 -17.00 0.23
C LEU A 157 -1.08 -16.39 -1.03
N LEU A 158 -1.89 -17.18 -1.74
CA LEU A 158 -2.62 -16.71 -2.91
C LEU A 158 -4.12 -16.76 -2.61
N TYR A 159 -4.77 -15.64 -2.87
CA TYR A 159 -6.22 -15.50 -2.79
C TYR A 159 -6.78 -15.05 -4.13
N GLU A 160 -8.05 -15.39 -4.38
CA GLU A 160 -8.81 -14.84 -5.50
C GLU A 160 -10.06 -14.10 -5.03
N SER A 161 -10.49 -13.14 -5.84
CA SER A 161 -11.73 -12.38 -5.63
C SER A 161 -12.38 -12.02 -6.97
N LYS A 162 -13.70 -11.85 -6.95
CA LYS A 162 -14.47 -11.28 -8.06
C LYS A 162 -14.80 -9.80 -7.86
N ASP A 163 -14.79 -9.31 -6.62
CA ASP A 163 -15.35 -8.01 -6.25
C ASP A 163 -14.39 -7.12 -5.45
N LEU A 164 -13.14 -7.55 -5.27
CA LEU A 164 -12.08 -6.87 -4.52
C LEU A 164 -12.33 -6.76 -3.00
N ILE A 165 -13.46 -7.29 -2.50
CA ILE A 165 -13.86 -7.26 -1.10
C ILE A 165 -13.78 -8.65 -0.48
N HIS A 166 -14.35 -9.65 -1.12
CA HIS A 166 -14.42 -11.02 -0.62
C HIS A 166 -13.32 -11.86 -1.26
N TRP A 167 -12.47 -12.46 -0.43
CA TRP A 167 -11.26 -13.18 -0.86
C TRP A 167 -11.30 -14.64 -0.41
N ASN A 168 -11.05 -15.55 -1.34
CA ASN A 168 -10.94 -16.99 -1.09
C ASN A 168 -9.48 -17.42 -1.26
N GLN A 169 -8.90 -18.09 -0.26
CA GLN A 169 -7.55 -18.63 -0.41
C GLN A 169 -7.57 -19.79 -1.41
N ILE A 170 -6.70 -19.74 -2.41
CA ILE A 170 -6.63 -20.75 -3.48
C ILE A 170 -5.37 -21.61 -3.41
N SER A 171 -4.28 -21.10 -2.85
CA SER A 171 -3.06 -21.87 -2.65
C SER A 171 -2.12 -21.18 -1.65
N SER A 172 -1.05 -21.87 -1.30
CA SER A 172 0.11 -21.31 -0.61
C SER A 172 1.38 -21.93 -1.15
N PHE A 173 2.48 -21.18 -1.09
CA PHE A 173 3.82 -21.63 -1.38
C PHE A 173 4.69 -21.42 -0.13
N LYS A 174 5.45 -22.44 0.24
CA LYS A 174 6.39 -22.39 1.36
C LYS A 174 7.77 -22.74 0.83
N GLY A 175 8.77 -21.91 1.12
CA GLY A 175 10.16 -22.22 0.76
C GLY A 175 10.64 -23.49 1.47
N ASN A 176 11.48 -24.28 0.82
CA ASN A 176 12.21 -25.36 1.50
C ASN A 176 13.19 -24.73 2.51
N GLN A 177 13.32 -25.33 3.70
CA GLN A 177 13.86 -24.78 4.97
C GLN A 177 15.30 -24.20 5.01
N GLU A 178 15.94 -23.83 3.90
CA GLU A 178 17.38 -23.49 3.91
C GLU A 178 17.74 -22.01 4.08
N SER A 179 16.79 -21.07 4.14
CA SER A 179 17.11 -19.70 4.62
C SER A 179 15.86 -18.88 4.93
N HIS A 180 15.55 -18.72 6.22
CA HIS A 180 14.46 -17.85 6.70
C HIS A 180 14.98 -16.61 7.45
N THR A 181 16.25 -16.24 7.29
CA THR A 181 16.73 -14.94 7.77
C THR A 181 16.40 -13.87 6.73
N GLY A 182 15.19 -13.33 6.80
CA GLY A 182 14.86 -12.05 6.15
C GLY A 182 15.70 -10.92 6.74
N VAL A 183 16.05 -9.95 5.89
CA VAL A 183 16.89 -8.77 6.18
C VAL A 183 16.18 -7.77 7.09
#